data_AF-A0A9E4JJT3-F1
#
_entry.id   AF-A0A9E4JJT3-F1
#
_cell.length_a   1.000
_cell.length_b   1.000
_cell.length_c   1.000
_cell.angle_alpha   90.00
_cell.angle_beta   90.00
_cell.angle_gamma   90.00
#
_symmetry.space_group_name_H-M   'P 1'
#
loop_
_entity.id
_entity.type
_entity.pdbx_description
1 polymer ?
#
loop_
_entity_poly.entity_id
_entity_poly.type
_entity_poly.pdbx_seq_one_letter_code
_entity_poly.pdbx_strand_id
1 'polypeptide(L)'
;MEDLVAEEVRSQMALLSPRLTQYIQRTEVETYALNRLPTLYASSQEGWLHQQKRAREEHQATIRTAVRQALAAVQRDPLRSSTPLFQDKEEVMAEAGSRTNTPELENTKDIPAHPYYWQQKRSARYSQKAQ
;
A
#
# COMPACT_ATOMS: atom_id res chain seq x y z
N MET A 1 -4.51 2.20 10.04
CA MET A 1 -3.60 1.12 10.49
C MET A 1 -2.15 1.54 10.29
N GLU A 2 -1.88 2.04 9.09
CA GLU A 2 -0.70 2.73 8.58
C GLU A 2 -0.09 3.70 9.61
N ASP A 3 -0.89 4.63 10.15
CA ASP A 3 -0.41 5.62 11.12
C ASP A 3 0.15 4.96 12.41
N LEU A 4 -0.51 3.92 12.91
CA LEU A 4 -0.09 3.20 14.11
C LEU A 4 1.20 2.41 13.86
N VAL A 5 1.31 1.79 12.68
CA VAL A 5 2.53 1.10 12.26
C VAL A 5 3.67 2.09 12.13
N ALA A 6 3.45 3.23 11.48
CA ALA A 6 4.46 4.28 11.33
C ALA A 6 4.93 4.81 12.71
N GLU A 7 4.00 5.05 13.63
CA GLU A 7 4.31 5.47 15.00
C GLU A 7 5.13 4.42 15.76
N GLU A 8 4.76 3.15 15.66
CA GLU A 8 5.47 2.05 16.32
C GLU A 8 6.85 1.82 15.71
N VAL A 9 6.98 1.89 14.37
CA VAL A 9 8.28 1.83 13.66
C VAL A 9 9.20 2.94 14.15
N ARG A 10 8.69 4.19 14.23
CA ARG A 10 9.47 5.32 14.76
C ARG A 10 9.92 5.06 16.20
N SER A 11 9.02 4.54 17.03
CA SER A 11 9.30 4.26 18.44
C SER A 11 10.37 3.17 18.61
N GLN A 12 10.27 2.05 17.87
CA GLN A 12 11.26 0.97 17.96
C GLN A 12 12.60 1.34 17.32
N MET A 13 12.60 2.07 16.19
CA MET A 13 13.83 2.56 15.55
C MET A 13 14.60 3.56 16.42
N ALA A 14 13.90 4.37 17.21
CA ALA A 14 14.53 5.31 18.15
C ALA A 14 15.32 4.60 19.27
N LEU A 15 15.03 3.32 19.53
CA LEU A 15 15.75 2.48 20.50
C LEU A 15 16.99 1.79 19.89
N LEU A 16 17.15 1.83 18.56
CA LEU A 16 18.28 1.22 17.87
C LEU A 16 19.51 2.13 17.91
N SER A 17 20.70 1.52 17.81
CA SER A 17 21.93 2.29 17.69
C SER A 17 21.95 3.08 16.37
N PRO A 18 22.49 4.32 16.34
CA PRO A 18 22.53 5.14 15.12
C PRO A 18 23.20 4.45 13.93
N ARG A 19 24.20 3.60 14.20
CA ARG A 19 24.91 2.80 13.19
C ARG A 19 24.04 1.75 12.51
N LEU A 20 22.98 1.26 13.15
CA LEU A 20 22.04 0.33 12.54
C LEU A 20 20.97 1.11 11.78
N THR A 21 20.49 2.21 12.35
CA THR A 21 19.44 3.04 11.75
C THR A 21 19.82 3.59 10.37
N GLN A 22 21.11 3.85 10.11
CA GLN A 22 21.59 4.32 8.79
C GLN A 22 21.36 3.33 7.63
N TYR A 23 21.24 2.03 7.93
CA TYR A 23 21.06 0.99 6.91
C TYR A 23 19.61 0.49 6.83
N ILE A 24 18.73 0.93 7.73
CA ILE A 24 17.35 0.45 7.80
C ILE A 24 16.44 1.50 7.16
N GLN A 25 15.90 1.18 5.99
CA GLN A 25 14.90 2.02 5.34
C GLN A 25 13.54 1.90 6.04
N ARG A 26 13.03 3.02 6.57
CA ARG A 26 11.75 3.07 7.28
C ARG A 26 10.58 2.54 6.45
N THR A 27 10.52 2.93 5.17
CA THR A 27 9.46 2.52 4.23
C THR A 27 9.42 1.00 4.04
N GLU A 28 10.58 0.34 3.99
CA GLU A 28 10.64 -1.12 3.88
C GLU A 28 10.11 -1.80 5.15
N VAL A 29 10.46 -1.28 6.32
CA VAL A 29 9.98 -1.80 7.60
C VAL A 29 8.47 -1.66 7.71
N GLU A 30 7.94 -0.47 7.38
CA GLU A 30 6.50 -0.19 7.37
C GLU A 30 5.76 -1.12 6.40
N THR A 31 6.26 -1.26 5.17
CA THR A 31 5.66 -2.13 4.14
C THR A 31 5.71 -3.59 4.56
N TYR A 32 6.84 -4.05 5.09
CA TYR A 32 7.00 -5.42 5.56
C TYR A 32 6.03 -5.75 6.70
N ALA A 33 5.84 -4.80 7.63
CA ALA A 33 4.91 -4.96 8.74
C ALA A 33 3.45 -4.97 8.25
N LEU A 34 3.06 -3.99 7.41
CA LEU A 34 1.69 -3.88 6.88
C LEU A 34 1.27 -5.11 6.10
N ASN A 35 2.17 -5.71 5.30
CA ASN A 35 1.89 -6.94 4.55
C ASN A 35 1.61 -8.17 5.42
N ARG A 36 1.79 -8.09 6.75
CA ARG A 36 1.56 -9.17 7.72
C ARG A 36 0.46 -8.86 8.72
N LEU A 37 -0.14 -7.68 8.62
CA LEU A 37 -1.18 -7.22 9.52
C LEU A 37 -2.54 -7.34 8.86
N PRO A 38 -3.62 -7.51 9.63
CA PRO A 38 -4.97 -7.48 9.07
C PRO A 38 -5.25 -6.12 8.43
N THR A 39 -5.83 -6.12 7.24
CA THR A 39 -6.23 -4.91 6.53
C THR A 39 -7.52 -4.36 7.12
N LEU A 40 -7.51 -3.10 7.58
CA LEU A 40 -8.65 -2.44 8.19
C LEU A 40 -9.19 -1.34 7.28
N TYR A 41 -9.73 -1.75 6.12
CA TYR A 41 -10.30 -0.82 5.16
C TYR A 41 -11.60 -0.21 5.67
N ALA A 42 -11.87 1.01 5.21
CA ALA A 42 -13.11 1.73 5.43
C ALA A 42 -13.48 2.54 4.19
N SER A 43 -14.77 2.55 3.84
CA SER A 43 -15.34 3.35 2.74
C SER A 43 -15.98 4.65 3.21
N SER A 44 -16.07 4.88 4.53
CA SER A 44 -16.65 6.06 5.15
C SER A 44 -15.78 6.57 6.30
N GLN A 45 -15.96 7.82 6.66
CA GLN A 45 -15.25 8.43 7.78
C GLN A 45 -15.60 7.77 9.12
N GLU A 46 -16.88 7.42 9.33
CA GLU A 46 -17.34 6.69 10.51
C GLU A 46 -16.69 5.30 10.60
N GLY A 47 -16.62 4.59 9.46
CA GLY A 47 -15.91 3.32 9.36
C GLY A 47 -14.42 3.48 9.66
N TRP A 48 -13.79 4.54 9.17
CA TRP A 48 -12.38 4.81 9.45
C TRP A 48 -12.13 5.04 10.94
N LEU A 49 -12.99 5.82 11.62
CA LEU A 49 -12.90 6.03 13.07
C LEU A 49 -13.07 4.73 13.85
N HIS A 50 -14.07 3.91 13.48
CA HIS A 50 -14.31 2.61 14.11
C HIS A 50 -13.10 1.68 13.94
N GLN A 51 -12.56 1.59 12.73
CA GLN A 51 -11.39 0.77 12.42
C GLN A 51 -10.14 1.28 13.13
N GLN A 52 -9.97 2.60 13.27
CA GLN A 52 -8.87 3.18 14.02
C GLN A 52 -8.95 2.80 15.51
N LYS A 53 -10.13 2.89 16.12
CA LYS A 53 -10.36 2.48 17.50
C LYS A 53 -10.02 0.99 17.67
N ARG A 54 -10.58 0.15 16.81
CA ARG A 54 -10.33 -1.30 16.81
C ARG A 54 -8.84 -1.64 16.67
N ALA A 55 -8.12 -0.95 15.80
CA ALA A 55 -6.69 -1.14 15.63
C ALA A 55 -5.89 -0.89 16.92
N ARG A 56 -6.26 0.17 17.67
CA ARG A 56 -5.62 0.52 18.94
C ARG A 56 -5.95 -0.48 20.05
N GLU A 57 -7.20 -0.95 20.11
CA GLU A 57 -7.69 -1.82 21.18
C GLU A 57 -7.29 -3.29 20.97
N GLU A 58 -7.42 -3.81 19.75
CA GLU A 58 -7.30 -5.25 19.46
C GLU A 58 -5.95 -5.62 18.83
N HIS A 59 -5.30 -4.69 18.11
CA HIS A 59 -4.17 -5.03 17.23
C HIS A 59 -2.82 -4.46 17.69
N GLN A 60 -2.77 -3.68 18.78
CA GLN A 60 -1.52 -3.05 19.23
C GLN A 60 -0.39 -4.07 19.50
N ALA A 61 -0.70 -5.21 20.12
CA ALA A 61 0.29 -6.26 20.40
C ALA A 61 0.81 -6.91 19.10
N THR A 62 -0.08 -7.13 18.14
CA THR A 62 0.27 -7.67 16.82
C THR A 62 1.09 -6.68 16.01
N ILE A 63 0.75 -5.39 16.04
CA ILE A 63 1.52 -4.29 15.43
C ILE A 63 2.95 -4.29 15.97
N ARG A 64 3.12 -4.29 17.29
CA ARG A 64 4.44 -4.33 17.95
C ARG A 64 5.27 -5.53 17.49
N THR A 65 4.64 -6.70 17.43
CA THR A 65 5.31 -7.94 17.01
C THR A 65 5.70 -7.91 15.54
N ALA A 66 4.80 -7.45 14.66
CA ALA A 66 5.05 -7.33 13.23
C ALA A 66 6.18 -6.33 12.93
N VAL A 67 6.20 -5.18 13.60
CA VAL A 67 7.27 -4.18 13.46
C VAL A 67 8.62 -4.74 13.93
N ARG A 68 8.64 -5.46 15.06
CA ARG A 68 9.87 -6.10 15.54
C ARG A 68 10.40 -7.13 14.54
N GLN A 69 9.52 -7.93 13.96
CA GLN A 69 9.88 -8.89 12.91
C GLN A 69 10.36 -8.19 11.63
N ALA A 70 9.75 -7.06 11.28
CA ALA A 70 10.15 -6.25 10.14
C ALA A 70 11.56 -5.69 10.31
N LEU A 71 11.87 -5.12 11.47
CA LEU A 71 13.21 -4.63 11.78
C LEU A 71 14.26 -5.74 11.69
N ALA A 72 13.97 -6.92 12.26
CA ALA A 72 14.87 -8.06 12.18
C ALA A 72 15.08 -8.56 10.75
N ALA A 73 14.03 -8.56 9.92
CA ALA A 73 14.11 -9.00 8.54
C ALA A 73 14.91 -8.04 7.66
N VAL A 74 14.69 -6.73 7.81
CA VAL A 74 15.42 -5.70 7.07
C VAL A 74 16.89 -5.64 7.52
N GLN A 75 17.14 -5.76 8.83
CA GLN A 75 18.50 -5.79 9.37
C GLN A 75 19.31 -7.01 8.90
N ARG A 76 18.67 -8.16 8.63
CA ARG A 76 19.37 -9.37 8.20
C ARG A 76 20.06 -9.21 6.85
N ASP A 77 19.57 -8.33 5.98
CA ASP A 77 20.15 -8.07 4.66
C ASP A 77 20.35 -6.56 4.41
N PRO A 78 21.34 -5.93 5.08
CA PRO A 78 21.59 -4.49 4.96
C PRO A 78 22.07 -4.05 3.57
N LEU A 79 22.51 -5.01 2.74
CA LEU A 79 22.97 -4.76 1.37
C LEU A 79 21.84 -4.96 0.35
N ARG A 80 20.63 -5.31 0.81
CA ARG A 80 19.46 -5.44 -0.05
C ARG A 80 19.11 -4.08 -0.64
N SER A 81 19.44 -3.91 -1.91
CA SER A 81 19.00 -2.77 -2.70
C SER A 81 17.60 -3.07 -3.24
N SER A 82 16.58 -2.37 -2.74
CA SER A 82 15.27 -2.34 -3.41
C SER A 82 15.16 -1.08 -4.26
N THR A 83 14.82 -1.23 -5.53
CA THR A 83 14.43 -0.10 -6.39
C THR A 83 13.04 0.38 -5.96
N PRO A 84 12.89 1.61 -5.45
CA PRO A 84 11.58 2.14 -5.09
C PRO A 84 10.68 2.27 -6.32
N LEU A 85 9.36 2.06 -6.15
CA LEU A 85 8.39 2.22 -7.23
C LEU A 85 8.28 3.68 -7.73
N PHE A 86 8.60 4.63 -6.88
CA PHE A 86 8.63 6.05 -7.21
C PHE A 86 9.92 6.63 -6.65
N GLN A 87 10.74 7.19 -7.52
CA GLN A 87 11.87 8.03 -7.13
C GLN A 87 11.37 9.45 -7.34
N ASP A 88 11.07 10.13 -6.23
CA ASP A 88 10.56 11.51 -6.19
C ASP A 88 9.07 11.73 -6.52
N LYS A 89 8.45 12.66 -5.77
CA LYS A 89 7.03 13.03 -5.91
C LYS A 89 6.70 13.67 -7.27
N GLU A 90 7.72 14.16 -7.98
CA GLU A 90 7.59 14.85 -9.27
C GLU A 90 7.40 13.88 -10.44
N GLU A 91 8.04 12.70 -10.41
CA GLU A 91 7.83 11.65 -11.42
C GLU A 91 6.38 11.14 -11.41
N VAL A 92 5.77 11.01 -10.23
CA VAL A 92 4.39 10.51 -10.07
C VAL A 92 3.36 11.45 -10.73
N MET A 93 3.59 12.77 -10.69
CA MET A 93 2.73 13.73 -11.39
C MET A 93 3.00 13.78 -12.89
N ALA A 94 4.26 13.60 -13.32
CA ALA A 94 4.64 13.59 -14.72
C ALA A 94 4.08 12.35 -15.45
N GLU A 95 4.11 11.17 -14.82
CA GLU A 95 3.52 9.95 -15.39
C GLU A 95 1.99 9.99 -15.43
N ALA A 96 1.34 10.57 -14.41
CA ALA A 96 -0.12 10.74 -14.40
C ALA A 96 -0.62 11.64 -15.53
N GLY A 97 0.17 12.64 -15.95
CA GLY A 97 -0.12 13.51 -17.10
C GLY A 97 0.09 12.86 -18.47
N SER A 98 0.90 11.79 -18.56
CA SER A 98 1.21 11.10 -19.83
C SER A 98 0.20 9.99 -20.19
N ARG A 99 -0.61 9.53 -19.24
CA ARG A 99 -1.60 8.45 -19.44
C ARG A 99 -2.81 8.80 -20.34
N THR A 100 -2.83 9.96 -20.99
CA THR A 100 -3.85 10.28 -22.00
C THR A 100 -3.62 9.56 -23.33
N ASN A 101 -2.45 8.95 -23.56
CA ASN A 101 -2.17 8.11 -24.71
C ASN A 101 -1.92 6.67 -24.26
N THR A 102 -2.97 5.98 -23.82
CA THR A 102 -2.92 4.51 -23.78
C THR A 102 -3.14 4.06 -25.23
N PRO A 103 -2.19 3.42 -25.93
CA PRO A 103 -2.54 2.66 -27.10
C PRO A 103 -3.52 1.60 -26.61
N GLU A 104 -4.77 1.66 -27.10
CA GLU A 104 -5.74 0.60 -26.91
C GLU A 104 -5.03 -0.73 -27.14
N LEU A 105 -5.17 -1.65 -26.19
CA LEU A 105 -4.75 -3.04 -26.34
C LEU A 105 -5.56 -3.65 -27.50
N GLU A 106 -5.13 -3.40 -28.74
CA GLU A 106 -5.77 -3.92 -29.96
C GLU A 106 -5.57 -5.43 -30.12
N ASN A 107 -4.69 -6.06 -29.34
CA ASN A 107 -4.55 -7.51 -29.39
C ASN A 107 -5.33 -8.21 -28.28
N THR A 108 -6.60 -8.47 -28.57
CA THR A 108 -7.55 -9.26 -27.74
C THR A 108 -7.12 -10.71 -27.48
N LYS A 109 -5.98 -11.16 -28.04
CA LYS A 109 -5.49 -12.54 -27.93
C LYS A 109 -4.63 -12.82 -26.69
N ASP A 110 -4.10 -11.78 -26.05
CA ASP A 110 -3.13 -11.94 -24.94
C ASP A 110 -3.72 -11.61 -23.56
N ILE A 111 -5.03 -11.42 -23.46
CA ILE A 111 -5.71 -11.18 -22.17
C ILE A 111 -5.85 -12.53 -21.45
N PRO A 112 -5.20 -12.75 -20.29
CA PRO A 112 -5.51 -13.90 -19.45
C PRO A 112 -6.99 -13.84 -19.12
N ALA A 113 -7.72 -14.95 -19.28
CA ALA A 113 -9.14 -15.04 -18.97
C ALA A 113 -9.39 -14.85 -17.46
N HIS A 114 -9.25 -13.62 -16.98
CA HIS A 114 -9.49 -13.25 -15.60
C HIS A 114 -10.99 -12.98 -15.45
N PRO A 115 -11.68 -13.69 -14.53
CA PRO A 115 -13.14 -13.76 -14.48
C PRO A 115 -13.88 -12.46 -14.08
N TYR A 116 -13.19 -11.32 -13.94
CA TYR A 116 -13.75 -10.09 -13.36
C TYR A 116 -13.86 -8.89 -14.34
N TYR A 117 -13.73 -9.08 -15.65
CA TYR A 117 -13.89 -8.00 -16.67
C TYR A 117 -15.35 -7.66 -17.05
N TRP A 118 -16.34 -7.95 -16.20
CA TRP A 118 -17.77 -7.92 -16.59
C TRP A 118 -18.54 -6.60 -16.40
N GLN A 119 -17.91 -5.49 -16.01
CA GLN A 119 -18.69 -4.32 -15.55
C GLN A 119 -18.37 -2.98 -16.24
N GLN A 120 -17.96 -3.00 -17.51
CA GLN A 120 -17.74 -1.74 -18.24
C GLN A 120 -18.50 -1.58 -19.57
N LYS A 121 -19.28 -2.57 -20.02
CA LYS A 121 -20.07 -2.47 -21.27
C LYS A 121 -21.59 -2.55 -21.07
N ARG A 122 -22.15 -1.89 -20.04
CA ARG A 122 -23.62 -1.79 -19.88
C ARG A 122 -24.20 -0.40 -19.59
N SER A 123 -23.41 0.67 -19.58
CA SER A 123 -23.96 2.01 -19.26
C SER A 123 -24.19 2.91 -20.48
N ALA A 124 -23.75 2.53 -21.69
CA ALA A 124 -23.93 3.33 -22.91
C ALA A 124 -25.23 3.00 -23.69
N ARG A 125 -26.26 2.46 -23.04
CA ARG A 125 -27.59 2.25 -23.63
C ARG A 125 -28.73 2.68 -22.70
N TYR A 126 -28.56 3.81 -22.02
CA TYR A 126 -29.67 4.51 -21.36
C TYR A 126 -29.71 5.99 -21.78
N SER A 127 -29.66 6.23 -23.09
CA SER A 127 -30.13 7.48 -23.67
C SER A 127 -30.45 7.23 -25.14
N GLN A 128 -31.67 6.75 -25.39
CA GLN A 128 -32.48 7.03 -26.58
C GLN A 128 -33.73 6.13 -26.56
N LYS A 129 -34.90 6.79 -26.63
CA LYS A 129 -36.26 6.27 -26.80
C LYS A 129 -37.01 5.81 -25.54
N ALA A 130 -37.53 6.79 -24.81
CA ALA A 130 -38.93 6.74 -24.39
C ALA A 130 -39.65 7.84 -25.20
N GLN A 131 -40.63 7.40 -25.99
CA GLN A 131 -41.60 8.21 -26.72
C GLN A 131 -42.68 8.72 -25.76
#